data_AF-A0A7C5Y605-F1
#
_entry.id   AF-A0A7C5Y605-F1
#
_cell.length_a   1.000
_cell.length_b   1.000
_cell.length_c   1.000
_cell.angle_alpha   90.00
_cell.angle_beta   90.00
_cell.angle_gamma   90.00
#
_symmetry.space_group_name_H-M   'P 1'
#
loop_
_entity.id
_entity.type
_entity.pdbx_description
1 polymer ?
#
loop_
_entity_poly.entity_id
_entity_poly.type
_entity_poly.pdbx_seq_one_letter_code
_entity_poly.pdbx_strand_id
1 'polypeptide(L)'
;MKIYLKTRSGKWVLVNNKLEHVVVRGKKRAVRYILAGESTDPPSYTSVKKVFELPATLTTKLISTLLDEKRAKLVVVIEPASESRYAVKVVEGEPSLIDTVISEIIAKSKSRVKSSEE
;
A
#
# COMPACT_ATOMS: atom_id res chain seq x y z
N MET A 1 4.65 -9.15 8.82
CA MET A 1 3.54 -8.75 7.93
C MET A 1 3.70 -9.38 6.57
N LYS A 2 2.59 -9.74 5.91
CA LYS A 2 2.54 -10.21 4.52
C LYS A 2 1.54 -9.37 3.74
N ILE A 3 1.94 -8.89 2.56
CA ILE A 3 1.09 -8.08 1.69
C ILE A 3 1.03 -8.77 0.34
N TYR A 4 -0.11 -9.39 0.03
CA TYR A 4 -0.37 -9.99 -1.26
C TYR A 4 -1.04 -8.98 -2.16
N LEU A 5 -0.50 -8.76 -3.35
CA LEU A 5 -1.05 -7.86 -4.36
C LEU A 5 -1.34 -8.65 -5.63
N LYS A 6 -2.60 -8.59 -6.07
CA LYS A 6 -2.98 -9.01 -7.42
C LYS A 6 -2.78 -7.83 -8.37
N THR A 7 -1.91 -7.98 -9.36
CA THR A 7 -1.73 -6.97 -10.40
C THR A 7 -2.96 -6.92 -11.31
N ARG A 8 -3.09 -5.83 -12.08
CA ARG A 8 -4.13 -5.72 -13.11
C ARG A 8 -4.02 -6.77 -14.21
N SER A 9 -2.81 -7.29 -14.45
CA SER A 9 -2.57 -8.42 -15.35
C SER A 9 -2.91 -9.78 -14.74
N GLY A 10 -3.46 -9.82 -13.52
CA GLY A 10 -3.88 -11.05 -12.83
C GLY A 10 -2.77 -11.81 -12.11
N LYS A 11 -1.54 -11.30 -12.11
CA LYS A 11 -0.40 -11.93 -11.42
C LYS A 11 -0.44 -11.63 -9.93
N TRP A 12 -0.04 -12.59 -9.11
CA TRP A 12 0.06 -12.43 -7.68
C TRP A 12 1.50 -12.15 -7.25
N VAL A 13 1.66 -11.16 -6.38
CA VAL A 13 2.95 -10.70 -5.89
C VAL A 13 2.90 -10.60 -4.37
N LEU A 14 3.86 -11.22 -3.68
CA LEU A 14 4.10 -10.98 -2.27
C LEU A 14 5.03 -9.79 -2.14
N VAL A 15 4.47 -8.63 -1.79
CA VAL A 15 5.23 -7.39 -1.61
C VAL A 15 5.96 -7.46 -0.27
N ASN A 16 7.28 -7.41 -0.32
CA ASN A 16 8.15 -7.56 0.85
C ASN A 16 9.13 -6.40 1.04
N ASN A 17 9.29 -5.53 0.04
CA ASN A 17 10.25 -4.43 0.11
C ASN A 17 9.79 -3.22 -0.71
N LYS A 18 10.43 -2.07 -0.46
CA LYS A 18 10.36 -0.88 -1.31
C LYS A 18 11.76 -0.38 -1.59
N LEU A 19 12.03 -0.07 -2.85
CA LEU A 19 13.30 0.45 -3.31
C LEU A 19 13.18 1.95 -3.50
N GLU A 20 14.08 2.69 -2.87
CA GLU A 20 14.20 4.13 -3.09
C GLU A 20 14.88 4.37 -4.45
N HIS A 21 14.21 5.12 -5.32
CA HIS A 21 14.70 5.52 -6.62
C HIS A 21 14.80 7.04 -6.67
N VAL A 22 16.03 7.54 -6.60
CA VAL A 22 16.31 8.97 -6.70
C VAL A 22 16.41 9.36 -8.17
N VAL A 23 15.46 10.15 -8.65
CA VAL A 23 15.45 10.72 -9.99
C VAL A 23 16.02 12.13 -9.92
N VAL A 24 17.16 12.34 -10.58
CA VAL A 24 17.80 13.67 -10.72
C VAL A 24 17.44 14.23 -12.10
N ARG A 25 16.79 15.39 -12.15
CA ARG A 25 16.51 16.10 -13.41
C ARG A 25 17.00 17.55 -13.28
N GLY A 26 18.18 17.83 -13.82
CA GLY A 26 18.87 19.11 -13.64
C GLY A 26 19.23 19.36 -12.17
N LYS A 27 18.86 20.52 -11.62
CA LYS A 27 19.07 20.87 -10.20
C LYS A 27 18.02 20.28 -9.24
N LYS A 28 16.95 19.65 -9.76
CA LYS A 28 15.88 19.08 -8.92
C LYS A 28 16.12 17.60 -8.66
N ARG A 29 16.11 17.22 -7.39
CA ARG A 29 16.09 15.82 -6.91
C ARG A 29 14.66 15.45 -6.53
N ALA A 30 14.16 14.35 -7.08
CA ALA A 30 12.88 13.76 -6.69
C ALA A 30 13.11 12.33 -6.24
N VAL A 31 12.55 11.94 -5.10
CA VAL A 31 12.58 10.57 -4.61
C VAL A 31 11.28 9.87 -5.02
N ARG A 32 11.40 8.72 -5.67
CA ARG A 32 10.29 7.80 -5.98
C ARG A 32 10.53 6.50 -5.23
N TYR A 33 9.46 5.80 -4.89
CA TYR A 33 9.55 4.47 -4.30
C TYR A 33 8.98 3.44 -5.26
N ILE A 34 9.70 2.36 -5.48
CA ILE A 34 9.26 1.22 -6.29
C ILE A 34 8.95 0.09 -5.32
N LEU A 35 7.72 -0.43 -5.35
CA LEU A 35 7.36 -1.61 -4.55
C LEU A 35 8.00 -2.85 -5.20
N ALA A 36 8.71 -3.63 -4.40
CA ALA A 36 9.36 -4.85 -4.82
C ALA A 36 8.77 -6.05 -4.06
N GLY A 37 8.68 -7.17 -4.76
CA GLY A 37 8.10 -8.39 -4.24
C GLY A 37 8.37 -9.57 -5.15
N GLU A 38 8.03 -10.74 -4.66
CA GLU A 38 8.23 -12.01 -5.36
C GLU A 38 6.91 -12.47 -5.97
N SER A 39 6.99 -13.08 -7.16
CA SER A 39 5.82 -13.75 -7.73
C SER A 39 5.41 -14.89 -6.81
N THR A 40 4.12 -15.02 -6.57
CA THR A 40 3.56 -16.04 -5.67
C THR A 40 2.27 -16.59 -6.27
N ASP A 41 1.81 -17.72 -5.75
CA ASP A 41 0.45 -18.20 -5.97
C ASP A 41 -0.57 -17.33 -5.23
N PRO A 42 -1.87 -17.38 -5.62
CA PRO A 42 -2.94 -16.72 -4.88
C PRO A 42 -2.92 -17.09 -3.39
N PRO A 43 -3.05 -16.13 -2.47
CA PRO A 43 -3.09 -16.44 -1.05
C PRO A 43 -4.36 -17.24 -0.70
N SER A 44 -4.20 -18.29 0.09
CA SER A 44 -5.34 -19.00 0.70
C SER A 44 -5.67 -18.37 2.05
N TYR A 45 -6.94 -18.09 2.28
CA TYR A 45 -7.46 -17.58 3.55
C TYR A 45 -8.92 -18.03 3.73
N THR A 46 -9.30 -18.32 4.97
CA THR A 46 -10.64 -18.85 5.31
C THR A 46 -11.67 -17.76 5.55
N SER A 47 -11.26 -16.57 5.98
CA SER A 47 -12.17 -15.45 6.22
C SER A 47 -11.52 -14.10 5.94
N VAL A 48 -12.38 -13.11 5.68
CA VAL A 48 -11.99 -11.71 5.54
C VAL A 48 -12.54 -10.96 6.74
N LYS A 49 -11.66 -10.35 7.53
CA LYS A 49 -12.05 -9.58 8.72
C LYS A 49 -12.61 -8.22 8.36
N LYS A 50 -12.04 -7.56 7.35
CA LYS A 50 -12.46 -6.23 6.89
C LYS A 50 -12.05 -5.98 5.45
N VAL A 51 -12.84 -5.19 4.72
CA VAL A 51 -12.58 -4.78 3.34
C VAL A 51 -12.66 -3.26 3.23
N PHE A 52 -11.72 -2.68 2.50
CA PHE A 52 -11.68 -1.26 2.17
C PHE A 52 -11.51 -1.08 0.68
N GLU A 53 -12.19 -0.10 0.08
CA GLU A 53 -11.92 0.29 -1.30
C GLU A 53 -11.14 1.59 -1.36
N LEU A 54 -9.91 1.51 -1.85
CA LEU A 54 -9.02 2.65 -1.95
C LEU A 54 -8.66 2.97 -3.40
N PRO A 55 -8.53 4.26 -3.77
CA PRO A 55 -7.88 4.67 -5.00
C PRO A 55 -6.45 4.14 -5.09
N ALA A 56 -5.99 3.79 -6.29
CA ALA A 56 -4.66 3.21 -6.53
C ALA A 56 -3.50 3.99 -5.89
N THR A 57 -3.57 5.33 -5.91
CA THR A 57 -2.58 6.20 -5.30
C THR A 57 -2.53 6.04 -3.77
N LEU A 58 -3.68 5.93 -3.11
CA LEU A 58 -3.76 5.70 -1.67
C LEU A 58 -3.34 4.28 -1.32
N THR A 59 -3.71 3.28 -2.12
CA THR A 59 -3.28 1.90 -1.94
C THR A 59 -1.76 1.77 -1.99
N THR A 60 -1.09 2.44 -2.93
CA THR A 60 0.38 2.42 -3.03
C THR A 60 1.03 3.03 -1.79
N LYS A 61 0.50 4.16 -1.31
CA LYS A 61 0.97 4.78 -0.06
C LYS A 61 0.74 3.86 1.15
N LEU A 62 -0.43 3.23 1.24
CA LEU A 62 -0.76 2.28 2.30
C LEU A 62 0.25 1.13 2.33
N ILE A 63 0.51 0.48 1.20
CA ILE A 63 1.51 -0.61 1.12
C ILE A 63 2.87 -0.11 1.60
N SER A 64 3.31 1.06 1.12
CA SER A 64 4.60 1.64 1.51
C SER A 64 4.71 1.93 3.01
N THR A 65 3.66 2.46 3.64
CA THR A 65 3.65 2.75 5.08
C THR A 65 3.59 1.48 5.90
N LEU A 66 2.78 0.50 5.49
CA LEU A 66 2.73 -0.81 6.14
C LEU A 66 4.11 -1.47 6.11
N LEU A 67 4.83 -1.47 4.98
CA LEU A 67 6.17 -2.05 4.91
C LEU A 67 7.17 -1.45 5.93
N ASP A 68 6.96 -0.21 6.38
CA ASP A 68 7.78 0.41 7.43
C ASP A 68 7.43 -0.13 8.83
N GLU A 69 6.18 -0.55 9.04
CA GLU A 69 5.68 -1.16 10.29
C GLU A 69 6.04 -2.65 10.39
N LYS A 70 7.35 -2.95 10.39
CA LYS A 70 7.92 -4.30 10.38
C LYS A 70 7.45 -5.23 11.52
N ARG A 71 6.77 -4.71 12.55
CA ARG A 71 6.41 -5.44 13.79
C ARG A 71 4.99 -6.00 13.83
N ALA A 72 4.11 -5.64 12.87
CA ALA A 72 2.72 -6.12 12.89
C ALA A 72 2.58 -7.55 12.32
N LYS A 73 1.87 -8.41 13.07
CA LYS A 73 1.32 -9.69 12.57
C LYS A 73 0.02 -9.40 11.81
N LEU A 74 0.17 -8.89 10.59
CA LEU A 74 -0.92 -8.49 9.70
C LEU A 74 -0.73 -9.18 8.34
N VAL A 75 -1.81 -9.72 7.80
CA VAL A 75 -1.86 -10.28 6.43
C VAL A 75 -2.93 -9.53 5.65
N VAL A 76 -2.49 -8.88 4.57
CA VAL A 76 -3.33 -8.04 3.71
C VAL A 76 -3.34 -8.62 2.30
N VAL A 77 -4.53 -8.69 1.71
CA VAL A 77 -4.75 -9.10 0.32
C VAL A 77 -5.33 -7.92 -0.44
N ILE A 78 -4.65 -7.49 -1.50
CA ILE A 78 -5.00 -6.32 -2.29
C ILE A 78 -5.32 -6.76 -3.71
N GLU A 79 -6.53 -6.45 -4.16
CA GLU A 79 -7.03 -6.87 -5.48
C GLU A 79 -7.60 -5.68 -6.25
N PRO A 80 -7.53 -5.69 -7.59
CA PRO A 80 -8.25 -4.73 -8.41
C PRO A 80 -9.76 -4.82 -8.17
N ALA A 81 -10.38 -3.70 -7.80
CA ALA A 81 -11.84 -3.58 -7.71
C ALA A 81 -12.43 -2.89 -8.95
N SER A 82 -11.71 -1.93 -9.50
CA SER A 82 -12.06 -1.22 -10.74
C SER A 82 -10.81 -0.68 -11.43
N GLU A 83 -10.96 0.08 -12.52
CA GLU A 83 -9.84 0.71 -13.24
C GLU A 83 -9.01 1.67 -12.37
N SER A 84 -9.58 2.28 -11.35
CA SER A 84 -8.89 3.27 -10.50
C SER A 84 -8.82 2.86 -9.02
N ARG A 85 -9.46 1.76 -8.64
CA ARG A 85 -9.58 1.34 -7.23
C ARG A 85 -9.09 -0.08 -6.99
N TYR A 86 -8.70 -0.32 -5.75
CA TYR A 86 -8.30 -1.61 -5.22
C TYR A 86 -9.11 -1.92 -3.96
N ALA A 87 -9.54 -3.18 -3.83
CA ALA A 87 -10.05 -3.73 -2.59
C ALA A 87 -8.88 -4.20 -1.74
N VAL A 88 -8.77 -3.65 -0.52
CA VAL A 88 -7.79 -4.02 0.50
C VAL A 88 -8.52 -4.86 1.54
N LYS A 89 -8.17 -6.13 1.63
CA LYS A 89 -8.78 -7.12 2.52
C LYS A 89 -7.81 -7.45 3.64
N VAL A 90 -8.25 -7.35 4.88
CA VAL A 90 -7.51 -7.86 6.04
C VAL A 90 -7.97 -9.27 6.32
N VAL A 91 -7.08 -10.25 6.18
CA VAL A 91 -7.41 -11.67 6.36
C VAL A 91 -6.87 -12.21 7.69
N GLU A 92 -5.74 -11.66 8.17
CA GLU A 92 -5.20 -11.95 9.51
C GLU A 92 -4.67 -10.68 10.15
N GLY A 93 -4.64 -10.65 11.49
CA GLY A 93 -4.22 -9.49 12.28
C GLY A 93 -5.37 -8.57 12.72
N GLU A 94 -5.00 -7.39 13.22
CA GLU A 94 -5.90 -6.36 13.74
C GLU A 94 -6.30 -5.37 12.63
N PRO A 95 -7.57 -5.33 12.19
CA PRO A 95 -8.00 -4.42 11.11
C PRO A 95 -7.87 -2.95 11.46
N SER A 96 -7.95 -2.60 12.75
CA SER A 96 -7.89 -1.21 13.23
C SER A 96 -6.59 -0.51 12.85
N LEU A 97 -5.49 -1.26 12.69
CA LEU A 97 -4.21 -0.71 12.22
C LEU A 97 -4.33 -0.08 10.83
N ILE A 98 -5.11 -0.69 9.93
CA ILE A 98 -5.30 -0.17 8.58
C ILE A 98 -6.08 1.16 8.62
N ASP A 99 -7.08 1.27 9.49
CA ASP A 99 -7.84 2.52 9.66
C ASP A 99 -6.95 3.68 10.14
N THR A 100 -6.09 3.41 11.12
CA THR A 100 -5.11 4.38 11.63
C THR A 100 -4.16 4.82 10.53
N VAL A 101 -3.56 3.88 9.81
CA VAL A 101 -2.60 4.18 8.73
C VAL A 101 -3.26 4.97 7.59
N ILE A 102 -4.48 4.62 7.19
CA ILE A 102 -5.24 5.37 6.18
C ILE A 102 -5.48 6.81 6.65
N SER A 103 -5.91 6.99 7.90
CA SER A 103 -6.16 8.31 8.48
C SER A 103 -4.90 9.18 8.49
N GLU A 104 -3.76 8.61 8.87
CA GLU A 104 -2.47 9.30 8.83
C GLU A 104 -2.05 9.72 7.42
N ILE A 105 -2.23 8.84 6.43
CA ILE A 105 -1.89 9.14 5.02
C ILE A 105 -2.71 10.32 4.51
N ILE A 106 -4.00 10.36 4.86
CA ILE A 106 -4.91 11.44 4.47
C ILE A 106 -4.52 12.75 5.18
N ALA A 107 -4.26 12.70 6.49
CA ALA A 107 -3.85 13.86 7.27
C ALA A 107 -2.54 14.47 6.76
N LYS A 108 -1.51 13.65 6.52
CA LYS A 108 -0.22 14.10 5.96
C LYS A 108 -0.42 14.71 4.57
N SER A 109 -1.30 14.14 3.74
CA SER A 109 -1.58 14.68 2.41
C SER A 109 -2.25 16.08 2.46
N LYS A 110 -3.12 16.34 3.45
CA LYS A 110 -3.73 17.67 3.65
C LYS A 110 -2.73 18.71 4.15
N SER A 111 -1.84 18.34 5.09
CA SER A 111 -0.85 19.27 5.65
C SER A 111 0.19 19.77 4.63
N ARG A 112 0.50 18.95 3.62
CA ARG A 112 1.49 19.25 2.57
C ARG A 112 0.96 20.24 1.52
N VAL A 113 -0.35 20.29 1.33
CA VAL A 113 -1.00 21.28 0.45
C VAL A 113 -0.96 22.66 1.11
N LYS A 114 -1.22 22.72 2.43
CA LYS A 114 -1.28 23.97 3.19
C LYS A 114 0.07 24.69 3.31
N SER A 115 1.18 23.97 3.22
CA SER A 115 2.54 24.52 3.28
C SER A 115 3.12 24.91 1.91
N SER A 116 2.32 24.82 0.85
CA SER A 116 2.70 25.22 -0.52
C SER A 116 2.07 26.57 -0.94
N GLU A 117 1.28 27.20 -0.06
CA GLU A 117 0.56 28.46 -0.29
C GLU A 117 1.12 29.64 0.53
N GLU A 118 2.27 29.48 1.20
CA GLU A 118 3.00 30.54 1.91
C GLU A 118 4.32 30.91 1.23
#